data_AF-A0A9E1KAT5-F1
#
_entry.id   AF-A0A9E1KAT5-F1
#
_cell.length_a   1.000
_cell.length_b   1.000
_cell.length_c   1.000
_cell.angle_alpha   90.00
_cell.angle_beta   90.00
_cell.angle_gamma   90.00
#
_symmetry.space_group_name_H-M   'P 1'
#
loop_
_entity.id
_entity.type
_entity.pdbx_description
1 polymer ?
#
loop_
_entity_poly.entity_id
_entity_poly.type
_entity_poly.pdbx_seq_one_letter_code
_entity_poly.pdbx_strand_id
1 'polypeptide(L)'
;MKRPPAVIELLEQLQRMPGIGQKTAERLSFFLMRGSEKQAHKLADAIYKVKEKIILCSQCHSITELDPCGICQDPKRDPTFICVVEEPHDVYAMENMGYFKGVYHVLMGVISPLDGIGPGELTI
;
A
#
# COMPACT_ATOMS: atom_id res chain seq x y z
N MET A 1 18.89 -19.53 -27.24
CA MET A 1 19.59 -18.36 -26.65
C MET A 1 19.12 -18.22 -25.20
N LYS A 2 20.03 -18.28 -24.21
CA LYS A 2 19.65 -18.08 -22.79
C LYS A 2 19.54 -16.59 -22.49
N ARG A 3 18.56 -16.20 -21.66
CA ARG A 3 18.40 -14.81 -21.22
C ARG A 3 19.56 -14.41 -20.30
N PRO A 4 20.02 -13.14 -20.32
CA PRO A 4 21.02 -12.64 -19.37
C PRO A 4 20.52 -12.76 -17.93
N PRO A 5 21.40 -13.05 -16.94
CA PRO A 5 21.00 -13.24 -15.55
C PRO A 5 20.17 -12.09 -14.96
N ALA A 6 20.55 -10.83 -15.23
CA ALA A 6 19.83 -9.64 -14.76
C ALA A 6 18.38 -9.56 -15.26
N VAL A 7 18.10 -10.09 -16.46
CA VAL A 7 16.74 -10.13 -17.01
C VAL A 7 15.92 -11.21 -16.30
N ILE A 8 16.53 -12.35 -15.97
CA ILE A 8 15.86 -13.44 -15.25
C ILE A 8 15.44 -12.97 -13.85
N GLU A 9 16.36 -12.34 -13.12
CA GLU A 9 16.10 -11.81 -11.78
C GLU A 9 14.94 -10.80 -11.78
N LEU A 10 14.95 -9.84 -12.71
CA LEU A 10 13.86 -8.87 -12.85
C LEU A 10 12.51 -9.56 -13.14
N LEU A 11 12.49 -10.57 -14.02
CA LEU A 11 11.27 -11.30 -14.34
C LEU A 11 10.71 -12.05 -13.15
N GLU A 12 11.57 -12.67 -12.35
CA GLU A 12 11.17 -13.39 -11.13
C GLU A 12 10.56 -12.44 -10.10
N GLN A 13 11.15 -11.26 -9.88
CA GLN A 13 10.59 -10.27 -8.96
C GLN A 13 9.25 -9.71 -9.45
N LEU A 14 9.13 -9.42 -10.75
CA LEU A 14 7.88 -8.93 -11.33
C LEU A 14 6.76 -9.97 -11.25
N GLN A 15 7.04 -11.25 -11.46
CA GLN A 15 6.05 -12.33 -11.40
C GLN A 15 5.52 -12.62 -9.99
N ARG A 16 6.25 -12.20 -8.95
CA ARG A 16 5.78 -12.32 -7.56
C ARG A 16 4.73 -11.27 -7.19
N MET A 17 4.56 -10.23 -8.01
CA MET A 17 3.57 -9.19 -7.74
C MET A 17 2.15 -9.68 -8.10
N PRO A 18 1.14 -9.34 -7.29
CA PRO A 18 -0.24 -9.73 -7.56
C PRO A 18 -0.69 -9.18 -8.92
N GLY A 19 -1.29 -10.04 -9.75
CA GLY A 19 -1.79 -9.67 -11.08
C GLY A 19 -0.75 -9.63 -12.21
N ILE A 20 0.53 -9.93 -11.95
CA ILE A 20 1.59 -9.93 -12.97
C ILE A 20 1.98 -11.37 -13.36
N GLY A 21 1.43 -11.86 -14.47
CA GLY A 21 1.86 -13.11 -15.09
C GLY A 21 3.11 -12.97 -15.97
N GLN A 22 3.66 -14.10 -16.44
CA GLN A 22 4.89 -14.16 -17.25
C GLN A 22 4.90 -13.18 -18.43
N LYS A 23 3.83 -13.16 -19.25
CA LYS A 23 3.74 -12.26 -20.42
C LYS A 23 3.79 -10.78 -20.03
N THR A 24 3.14 -10.42 -18.92
CA THR A 24 3.13 -9.04 -18.42
C THR A 24 4.50 -8.67 -17.87
N ALA A 25 5.15 -9.57 -17.11
CA ALA A 25 6.50 -9.37 -16.61
C ALA A 25 7.52 -9.16 -17.74
N GLU A 26 7.42 -9.94 -18.83
CA GLU A 26 8.25 -9.76 -20.02
C GLU A 26 8.05 -8.38 -20.67
N ARG A 27 6.79 -7.95 -20.84
CA ARG A 27 6.49 -6.63 -21.39
C ARG A 27 7.07 -5.50 -20.54
N LEU A 28 6.94 -5.59 -19.21
CA LEU A 28 7.50 -4.62 -18.27
C LEU A 28 9.03 -4.61 -18.28
N SER A 29 9.66 -5.80 -18.34
CA SER A 29 11.12 -5.92 -18.45
C SER A 29 11.65 -5.24 -19.73
N PHE A 30 11.00 -5.46 -20.88
CA PHE A 30 11.37 -4.76 -22.13
C PHE A 30 11.14 -3.26 -22.06
N PHE A 31 10.09 -2.80 -21.38
CA PHE A 31 9.84 -1.38 -21.16
C PHE A 31 10.99 -0.72 -20.37
N LEU A 32 11.42 -1.36 -19.27
CA LEU A 32 12.52 -0.85 -18.45
C LEU A 32 13.87 -0.84 -19.18
N MET A 33 14.16 -1.89 -19.97
CA MET A 33 15.41 -1.94 -20.76
C MET A 33 15.50 -0.89 -21.87
N ARG A 34 14.35 -0.49 -22.44
CA ARG A 34 14.29 0.58 -23.46
C ARG A 34 14.29 1.98 -22.84
N GLY A 35 13.95 2.09 -21.55
CA GLY A 35 13.89 3.34 -20.82
C GLY A 35 15.28 3.90 -20.49
N SER A 36 15.30 5.12 -19.97
CA SER A 36 16.53 5.73 -19.46
C SER A 36 16.92 5.14 -18.10
N GLU A 37 18.21 5.12 -17.78
CA GLU A 37 18.72 4.71 -16.47
C GLU A 37 18.04 5.49 -15.33
N LYS A 38 17.82 6.80 -15.53
CA LYS A 38 17.11 7.68 -14.59
C LYS A 38 15.69 7.21 -14.29
N GLN A 39 14.99 6.66 -15.28
CA GLN A 39 13.63 6.15 -15.09
C GLN A 39 13.63 4.86 -14.28
N ALA A 40 14.59 3.95 -14.55
CA ALA A 40 14.74 2.71 -13.79
C ALA A 40 15.08 3.02 -12.31
N HIS A 41 16.05 3.91 -12.06
CA HIS A 41 16.40 4.35 -10.71
C HIS A 41 15.23 4.96 -9.96
N LYS A 42 14.45 5.84 -10.61
CA LYS A 42 13.26 6.44 -9.98
C LYS A 42 12.22 5.39 -9.54
N LEU A 43 12.01 4.34 -10.34
CA LEU A 43 11.09 3.27 -9.97
C LEU A 43 11.64 2.45 -8.79
N ALA A 44 12.92 2.10 -8.82
CA ALA A 44 13.56 1.37 -7.73
C ALA A 44 13.49 2.16 -6.41
N ASP A 45 13.81 3.45 -6.45
CA ASP A 45 13.71 4.35 -5.30
C ASP A 45 12.28 4.47 -4.76
N ALA A 46 11.28 4.53 -5.65
CA ALA A 46 9.89 4.62 -5.25
C ALA A 46 9.45 3.36 -4.49
N ILE A 47 9.83 2.17 -4.98
CA ILE A 47 9.56 0.89 -4.30
C ILE A 47 10.23 0.86 -2.92
N TYR A 48 11.49 1.28 -2.85
CA TYR A 48 12.25 1.28 -1.59
C TYR A 48 11.65 2.25 -0.56
N LYS A 49 11.29 3.47 -0.98
CA LYS A 49 10.71 4.49 -0.10
C LYS A 49 9.40 4.07 0.54
N VAL A 50 8.56 3.31 -0.16
CA VAL A 50 7.32 2.77 0.43
C VAL A 50 7.64 1.87 1.61
N LYS A 51 8.69 1.04 1.53
CA LYS A 51 9.08 0.16 2.65
C LYS A 51 9.80 0.89 3.78
N GLU A 52 10.52 1.96 3.46
CA GLU A 52 11.26 2.74 4.44
C GLU A 52 10.37 3.71 5.23
N LYS A 53 9.45 4.40 4.56
CA LYS A 53 8.75 5.56 5.12
C LYS A 53 7.34 5.27 5.61
N ILE A 54 6.69 4.25 5.06
CA ILE A 54 5.31 3.96 5.43
C ILE A 54 5.27 3.30 6.81
N ILE A 55 4.56 3.95 7.71
CA ILE A 55 4.25 3.49 9.05
C ILE A 55 2.74 3.47 9.26
N LEU A 56 2.30 2.83 10.35
CA LEU A 56 0.91 2.87 10.80
C LEU A 56 0.75 3.99 11.81
N CYS A 57 -0.32 4.76 11.67
CA CYS A 57 -0.68 5.81 12.63
C CYS A 57 -0.97 5.20 14.00
N SER A 58 -0.39 5.76 15.07
CA SER A 58 -0.60 5.31 16.45
C SER A 58 -2.04 5.49 16.96
N GLN A 59 -2.87 6.29 16.27
CA GLN A 59 -4.24 6.59 16.68
C GLN A 59 -5.30 5.81 15.87
N CYS A 60 -5.22 5.87 14.54
CA CYS A 60 -6.23 5.30 13.66
C CYS A 60 -5.76 4.07 12.89
N HIS A 61 -4.49 3.67 13.06
CA HIS A 61 -3.84 2.58 12.33
C HIS A 61 -3.80 2.75 10.80
N SER A 62 -4.21 3.88 10.23
CA SER A 62 -4.07 4.10 8.79
C SER A 62 -2.60 4.25 8.35
N ILE A 63 -2.34 4.04 7.07
CA ILE A 63 -1.02 4.17 6.42
C ILE A 63 -0.63 5.66 6.35
N THR A 64 0.58 5.98 6.81
CA THR A 64 1.08 7.36 6.80
C THR A 64 2.61 7.43 6.79
N GLU A 65 3.17 8.61 6.48
CA GLU A 65 4.60 8.91 6.68
C GLU A 65 4.84 9.74 7.97
N LEU A 66 3.77 10.16 8.67
CA LEU A 66 3.82 11.00 9.86
C LEU A 66 2.90 10.42 10.93
N ASP A 67 3.40 10.28 12.16
CA ASP A 67 2.62 9.80 13.30
C ASP A 67 2.42 10.93 14.34
N PRO A 68 1.17 11.32 14.70
CA PRO A 68 -0.11 10.86 14.15
C PRO A 68 -0.36 11.28 12.69
N CYS A 69 -1.24 10.60 11.96
CA CYS A 69 -1.49 10.94 10.55
C CYS A 69 -2.17 12.31 10.38
N GLY A 70 -2.13 12.86 9.16
CA GLY A 70 -2.71 14.17 8.86
C GLY A 70 -4.21 14.31 9.15
N ILE A 71 -4.98 13.20 9.10
CA ILE A 71 -6.41 13.22 9.45
C ILE A 71 -6.59 13.35 10.96
N CYS A 72 -5.80 12.60 11.75
CA CYS A 72 -5.86 12.63 13.21
C CYS A 72 -5.40 13.97 13.78
N GLN A 73 -4.47 14.66 13.10
CA GLN A 73 -3.98 15.97 13.53
C GLN A 73 -4.84 17.15 13.06
N ASP A 74 -5.79 16.95 12.13
CA ASP A 74 -6.54 18.05 11.53
C ASP A 74 -7.60 18.61 12.51
N PRO A 75 -7.46 19.85 13.01
CA PRO A 75 -8.41 20.43 13.96
C PRO A 75 -9.78 20.76 13.35
N LYS A 76 -9.94 20.67 12.02
CA LYS A 76 -11.23 20.86 11.35
C LYS A 76 -12.11 19.60 11.38
N ARG A 77 -11.55 18.47 11.81
CA ARG A 77 -12.25 17.19 11.93
C ARG A 77 -13.01 17.10 13.25
N ASP A 78 -14.11 16.38 13.24
CA ASP A 78 -14.88 16.08 14.44
C ASP A 78 -14.45 14.72 15.03
N PRO A 79 -13.74 14.69 16.17
CA PRO A 79 -13.27 13.44 16.77
C PRO A 79 -14.39 12.62 17.42
N THR A 80 -15.61 13.17 17.55
CA THR A 80 -16.75 12.42 18.12
C THR A 80 -17.34 11.40 17.13
N PHE A 81 -17.04 11.54 15.84
CA PHE A 81 -17.44 10.61 14.79
C PHE A 81 -16.25 9.80 14.29
N ILE A 82 -16.29 8.49 14.51
CA ILE A 82 -15.27 7.55 14.05
C ILE A 82 -15.87 6.66 12.96
N CYS A 83 -15.29 6.68 11.76
CA CYS A 83 -15.61 5.74 10.69
C CYS A 83 -14.63 4.58 10.75
N VAL A 84 -15.12 3.41 11.17
CA VAL A 84 -14.35 2.17 11.21
C VAL A 84 -14.34 1.55 9.82
N VAL A 85 -13.16 1.21 9.30
CA VAL A 85 -12.96 0.61 7.99
C VAL A 85 -12.08 -0.63 8.07
N GLU A 86 -12.17 -1.50 7.06
CA GLU A 86 -11.46 -2.78 7.04
C GLU A 86 -9.98 -2.58 6.69
N GLU A 87 -9.71 -1.91 5.58
CA GLU A 87 -8.36 -1.68 5.06
C GLU A 87 -8.00 -0.19 4.96
N PRO A 88 -6.70 0.18 4.97
CA PRO A 88 -6.27 1.56 4.76
C PRO A 88 -6.74 2.16 3.43
N HIS A 89 -6.93 1.31 2.40
CA HIS A 89 -7.48 1.72 1.11
C HIS A 89 -8.86 2.38 1.23
N ASP A 90 -9.69 1.90 2.14
CA ASP A 90 -11.06 2.38 2.32
C ASP A 90 -11.09 3.81 2.85
N VAL A 91 -10.09 4.21 3.64
CA VAL A 91 -9.91 5.60 4.08
C VAL A 91 -9.77 6.52 2.87
N TYR A 92 -8.95 6.14 1.87
CA TYR A 92 -8.78 6.93 0.66
C TYR A 92 -10.08 7.01 -0.16
N ALA A 93 -10.81 5.89 -0.24
CA ALA A 93 -12.09 5.86 -0.94
C ALA A 93 -13.10 6.83 -0.30
N MET A 94 -13.19 6.83 1.03
CA MET A 94 -14.06 7.72 1.80
C MET A 94 -13.64 9.20 1.69
N GLU A 95 -12.36 9.48 1.82
CA GLU A 95 -11.82 10.84 1.70
C GLU A 95 -12.05 11.44 0.31
N ASN A 96 -11.93 10.64 -0.75
CA ASN A 96 -12.20 11.08 -2.12
C ASN A 96 -13.66 11.49 -2.35
N MET A 97 -14.61 10.98 -1.56
CA MET A 97 -16.01 11.42 -1.62
C MET A 97 -16.21 12.81 -0.98
N GLY A 98 -15.36 13.19 -0.03
CA GLY A 98 -15.32 14.54 0.55
C GLY A 98 -16.48 14.93 1.48
N TYR A 99 -17.40 14.00 1.80
CA TYR A 99 -18.56 14.27 2.66
C TYR A 99 -18.31 13.99 4.14
N PHE A 100 -17.37 13.12 4.47
CA PHE A 100 -17.10 12.72 5.85
C PHE A 100 -16.07 13.65 6.49
N LYS A 101 -16.41 14.21 7.65
CA LYS A 101 -15.55 15.15 8.41
C LYS A 101 -15.12 14.59 9.77
N GLY A 102 -15.41 13.33 10.05
CA GLY A 102 -14.93 12.67 11.26
C GLY A 102 -13.51 12.11 11.07
N VAL A 103 -13.08 11.33 12.06
CA VAL A 103 -11.82 10.57 12.03
C VAL A 103 -12.09 9.12 11.63
N TYR A 104 -11.03 8.37 11.35
CA TYR A 104 -11.13 6.96 10.96
C TYR A 104 -10.50 6.05 12.00
N HIS A 105 -10.81 4.78 11.90
CA HIS A 105 -10.09 3.70 12.54
C HIS A 105 -10.02 2.51 11.59
N VAL A 106 -8.82 2.03 11.30
CA VAL A 106 -8.59 0.94 10.35
C VAL A 106 -8.36 -0.35 11.11
N LEU A 107 -9.14 -1.39 10.81
CA LEU A 107 -9.14 -2.69 11.50
C LEU A 107 -8.00 -3.63 11.07
N MET A 108 -7.36 -3.35 9.93
CA MET A 108 -6.33 -4.21 9.31
C MET A 108 -6.84 -5.59 8.90
N GLY A 109 -8.09 -5.64 8.44
CA GLY A 109 -8.73 -6.84 7.93
C GLY A 109 -10.06 -7.14 8.61
N VAL A 110 -10.54 -8.36 8.40
CA VAL A 110 -11.85 -8.84 8.85
C VAL A 110 -11.71 -10.15 9.61
N ILE A 111 -12.64 -10.42 10.52
CA ILE A 111 -12.70 -11.69 11.23
C ILE A 111 -13.03 -12.79 10.22
N SER A 112 -12.11 -13.73 10.05
CA SER A 112 -12.27 -14.89 9.18
C SER A 112 -11.91 -16.18 9.95
N PRO A 113 -12.91 -16.90 10.50
CA PRO A 113 -12.68 -18.15 11.21
C PRO A 113 -12.07 -19.24 10.33
N LEU A 114 -12.35 -19.21 9.03
CA LEU A 114 -11.79 -20.16 8.06
C LEU A 114 -10.29 -19.97 7.86
N ASP A 115 -9.82 -18.72 7.93
CA ASP A 115 -8.40 -18.36 7.82
C ASP A 115 -7.72 -18.26 9.19
N GLY A 116 -8.44 -18.55 10.28
CA GLY A 116 -7.92 -18.46 11.66
C GLY A 116 -7.75 -17.03 12.18
N ILE A 117 -8.32 -16.02 11.52
CA ILE A 117 -8.21 -14.61 11.90
C ILE A 117 -9.29 -14.28 12.93
N GLY A 118 -8.86 -14.05 14.18
CA GLY A 118 -9.71 -13.64 15.29
C GLY A 118 -9.52 -12.16 15.66
N PRO A 119 -10.25 -11.65 16.67
CA PRO A 119 -10.16 -10.25 17.09
C PRO A 119 -8.77 -9.78 17.52
N GLY A 120 -7.92 -10.68 18.03
CA GLY A 120 -6.55 -10.34 18.46
C GLY A 120 -5.59 -10.07 17.31
N GLU A 121 -5.95 -10.44 16.08
CA GLU A 121 -5.18 -10.17 14.86
C GLU A 121 -5.64 -8.86 14.17
N LEU A 122 -6.71 -8.25 14.68
CA LEU A 122 -7.26 -6.99 14.19
C LEU A 122 -7.00 -5.90 15.22
N THR A 123 -7.04 -4.66 14.77
CA THR A 123 -6.95 -3.49 15.65
C THR A 123 -8.33 -3.17 16.22
N ILE A 124 -8.94 -4.10 16.97
CA ILE A 124 -10.26 -3.92 17.62
C ILE A 124 -10.11 -3.34 19.03
#